data_AF-A0A0E2L8T5-F1
#
_entry.id   AF-A0A0E2L8T5-F1
#
_cell.length_a   1.000
_cell.length_b   1.000
_cell.length_c   1.000
_cell.angle_alpha   90.00
_cell.angle_beta   90.00
_cell.angle_gamma   90.00
#
_symmetry.space_group_name_H-M   'P 1'
#
loop_
_entity.id
_entity.type
_entity.pdbx_description
1 polymer ?
#
loop_
_entity_poly.entity_id
_entity_poly.type
_entity_poly.pdbx_seq_one_letter_code
_entity_poly.pdbx_strand_id
1 'polypeptide(L)' 'EETSGALTRIRVLTCLHLCGVDGETGESVELADVGRVILIMSSDAKTHVDGGMAVYA' A
#
# COMPACT_ATOMS: atom_id res chain seq x y z
N GLU A 1 -11.60 13.45 15.10
CA GLU A 1 -10.30 13.84 14.55
C GLU A 1 -10.20 13.14 13.21
N GLU A 2 -10.10 13.91 12.13
CA GLU A 2 -10.20 13.41 10.77
C GLU A 2 -9.08 12.41 10.50
N THR A 3 -9.36 11.13 10.66
CA THR A 3 -8.53 10.02 10.18
C THR A 3 -8.60 9.94 8.65
N SER A 4 -8.53 11.08 7.97
CA SER A 4 -7.96 11.17 6.63
C SER A 4 -6.45 11.03 6.77
N GLY A 5 -6.01 9.90 7.33
CA GLY A 5 -4.60 9.54 7.37
C GLY A 5 -4.12 9.58 5.93
N ALA A 6 -3.13 10.41 5.65
CA ALA A 6 -2.61 10.57 4.30
C ALA A 6 -2.33 9.17 3.72
N LEU A 7 -2.94 8.86 2.58
CA LEU A 7 -2.62 7.62 1.88
C LEU A 7 -1.21 7.75 1.32
N THR A 8 -0.39 6.76 1.63
CA THR A 8 0.96 6.64 1.10
C THR A 8 0.93 5.66 -0.06
N ARG A 9 1.59 6.06 -1.15
CA ARG A 9 1.76 5.24 -2.34
C ARG A 9 2.96 4.33 -2.16
N ILE A 10 2.73 3.03 -2.30
CA ILE A 10 3.78 2.00 -2.25
C ILE A 10 3.77 1.17 -3.53
N ARG A 11 4.95 0.65 -3.90
CA ARG A 11 5.10 -0.45 -4.85
C ARG A 11 5.44 -1.72 -4.08
N VAL A 12 4.66 -2.75 -4.31
CA VAL A 12 4.78 -4.04 -3.63
C VAL A 12 5.92 -4.85 -4.27
N LEU A 13 6.77 -5.47 -3.45
CA LEU A 13 7.92 -6.29 -3.90
C LEU A 13 7.67 -7.80 -3.78
N THR A 14 6.66 -8.22 -3.00
CA THR A 14 6.24 -9.61 -2.79
C THR A 14 4.71 -9.66 -2.69
N CYS A 15 4.05 -10.77 -2.98
CA CYS A 15 2.61 -10.89 -2.76
C CYS A 15 2.26 -10.52 -1.30
N LEU A 16 1.40 -9.52 -1.12
CA LEU A 16 1.13 -8.91 0.18
C LEU A 16 -0.38 -8.74 0.40
N HIS A 17 -0.86 -9.27 1.52
CA HIS A 17 -2.20 -8.96 2.02
C HIS A 17 -2.17 -7.60 2.73
N LEU A 18 -3.04 -6.70 2.30
CA LEU A 18 -3.11 -5.33 2.79
C LEU A 18 -4.53 -4.80 2.64
N CYS A 19 -4.84 -3.65 3.25
CA CYS A 19 -6.06 -2.90 2.96
C CYS A 19 -5.67 -1.62 2.25
N GLY A 20 -6.01 -1.53 0.96
CA GLY A 20 -5.56 -0.43 0.12
C GLY A 20 -6.48 -0.14 -1.04
N VAL A 21 -6.06 0.86 -1.82
CA VAL A 21 -6.70 1.24 -3.07
C VAL A 21 -5.68 1.11 -4.19
N ASP A 22 -6.04 0.45 -5.27
CA ASP A 22 -5.19 0.36 -6.45
C ASP A 22 -4.94 1.76 -7.02
N GLY A 23 -3.67 2.11 -7.23
CA GLY A 23 -3.29 3.44 -7.68
C GLY A 23 -3.66 3.74 -9.14
N GLU A 24 -4.00 2.72 -9.93
CA GLU A 24 -4.37 2.84 -11.35
C GLU A 24 -5.90 2.80 -11.53
N THR A 25 -6.57 1.87 -10.85
CA THR A 25 -8.02 1.66 -11.03
C THR A 25 -8.87 2.37 -9.99
N GLY A 26 -8.31 2.71 -8.82
CA GLY A 26 -9.08 3.25 -7.70
C GLY A 26 -9.94 2.22 -6.96
N GLU A 27 -9.84 0.94 -7.32
CA GLU A 27 -10.59 -0.14 -6.68
C GLU A 27 -9.93 -0.56 -5.36
N SER A 28 -10.73 -1.06 -4.42
CA SER A 28 -10.22 -1.63 -3.17
C SER A 28 -9.41 -2.90 -3.44
N VAL A 29 -8.26 -3.04 -2.78
CA VAL A 29 -7.35 -4.17 -2.91
C VAL A 29 -7.10 -4.80 -1.54
N GLU A 30 -7.32 -6.11 -1.47
CA GLU A 30 -7.04 -6.94 -0.29
C GLU A 30 -5.78 -7.81 -0.46
N LEU A 31 -5.35 -8.02 -1.71
CA LEU A 31 -4.16 -8.78 -2.08
C LEU A 31 -3.48 -8.11 -3.28
N ALA A 32 -2.25 -7.64 -3.07
CA ALA A 32 -1.44 -7.02 -4.10
C ALA A 32 -0.31 -7.96 -4.54
N ASP A 33 -0.16 -8.12 -5.85
CA ASP A 33 0.92 -8.91 -6.45
C ASP A 33 2.18 -8.04 -6.65
N VAL A 34 3.30 -8.69 -7.00
CA VAL A 34 4.60 -8.02 -7.17
C VAL A 34 4.50 -6.94 -8.23
N GLY A 35 5.05 -5.77 -7.92
CA GLY A 35 5.11 -4.61 -8.83
C GLY A 35 3.86 -3.75 -8.84
N ARG A 36 2.76 -4.16 -8.21
CA ARG A 36 1.56 -3.33 -8.10
C ARG A 36 1.82 -2.09 -7.25
N VAL A 37 1.16 -1.00 -7.63
CA VAL A 37 1.21 0.28 -6.90
C VAL A 37 -0.11 0.48 -6.17
N ILE A 38 -0.03 0.50 -4.84
CA ILE A 38 -1.21 0.59 -3.97
C ILE A 38 -1.08 1.80 -3.06
N LEU A 39 -2.20 2.49 -2.85
CA LEU A 39 -2.38 3.54 -1.86
C LEU A 39 -2.89 2.92 -0.56
N ILE A 40 -2.13 3.02 0.52
CA ILE A 40 -2.49 2.48 1.83
C ILE A 40 -2.28 3.51 2.94
N MET A 41 -2.75 3.23 4.15
CA MET A 41 -2.48 4.10 5.29
C MET A 41 -0.97 4.23 5.55
N SER A 42 -0.52 5.44 5.87
CA SER A 42 0.92 5.74 6.08
C SER A 42 1.58 4.86 7.15
N SER A 43 0.85 4.47 8.20
CA SER A 43 1.32 3.56 9.24
C SER A 43 1.62 2.15 8.70
N ASP A 44 0.75 1.65 7.82
CA ASP A 44 0.90 0.34 7.20
C ASP A 44 2.02 0.37 6.15
N ALA A 45 2.09 1.44 5.35
CA ALA A 45 3.19 1.66 4.41
C ALA A 45 4.55 1.59 5.08
N LYS A 46 4.73 2.29 6.21
CA LYS A 46 5.98 2.22 6.98
C LYS A 46 6.30 0.78 7.39
N THR A 47 5.33 0.04 7.92
CA THR A 47 5.51 -1.35 8.35
C THR A 47 5.96 -2.24 7.20
N HIS A 48 5.35 -2.09 6.02
CA HIS A 48 5.67 -2.90 4.86
C HIS A 48 7.02 -2.55 4.23
N VAL A 49 7.40 -1.27 4.25
CA VAL A 49 8.69 -0.80 3.76
C VAL A 49 9.83 -1.21 4.71
N ASP A 50 9.66 -1.00 6.02
CA ASP A 50 10.64 -1.42 7.03
C ASP A 50 10.83 -2.95 7.03
N GLY A 51 9.78 -3.70 6.70
CA GLY A 51 9.82 -5.16 6.52
C GLY A 51 10.39 -5.62 5.17
N GLY A 52 10.77 -4.72 4.27
CA GLY A 52 11.31 -5.05 2.94
C GLY A 52 10.31 -5.67 1.96
N MET A 53 9.01 -5.59 2.26
CA MET A 53 7.93 -6.14 1.42
C MET A 53 7.44 -5.16 0.36
N ALA A 54 7.71 -3.86 0.53
CA ALA A 54 7.33 -2.80 -0.38
C ALA A 54 8.35 -1.65 -0.39
N VAL A 55 8.21 -0.72 -1.32
CA VAL A 55 8.96 0.55 -1.38
C VAL A 55 8.00 1.71 -1.62
N TYR A 56 8.36 2.92 -1.21
CA TYR A 56 7.59 4.12 -1.56
C TYR A 56 7.65 4.38 -3.08
N ALA A 57 6.53 4.83 -3.68
CA ALA A 57 6.35 4.98 -5.13
C ALA A 57 5.59 6.24 -5.55
#